data_AF-A0A381ZUX6-F1
#
_entry.id   AF-A0A381ZUX6-F1
#
_cell.length_a   1.000
_cell.length_b   1.000
_cell.length_c   1.000
_cell.angle_alpha   90.00
_cell.angle_beta   90.00
_cell.angle_gamma   90.00
#
_symmetry.space_group_name_H-M   'P 1'
#
loop_
_entity.id
_entity.type
_entity.pdbx_description
1 polymer ?
#
loop_
_entity_poly.entity_id
_entity_poly.type
_entity_poly.pdbx_seq_one_letter_code
_entity_poly.pdbx_strand_id
1 'polypeptide(L)'
;MDIILEPSAGCGNISKCLPEDAVSIDLVPEGDGIIQQDFFDYFPVGLEPYDEENLFHKNYKKILTIGNPPFGRGYLNPLAVKFFNHAAKFSEYIAFIVPLKWTSSWKLHRQLNENFSCVYSEHLPKDSFLLDGKPYHVKCCQQLWKRGNHEPNLRILDRPKTVHEDFDLFLTCDNVKKRVSVRKQIKKNEYWDFGLKYWGKIGVCELNEIEENTTTHFLIKAHQPFVRKIFENIEWKKYTHNMGAENIGGKSNLIRAYEETKYNLLIQQWLELP
;
A
#
# COMPACT_ATOMS: atom_id res chain seq x y z
N MET A 1 -34.50 2.81 -6.43
CA MET A 1 -33.73 1.59 -6.73
C MET A 1 -32.28 1.97 -6.77
N ASP A 2 -31.47 1.28 -5.97
CA ASP A 2 -30.03 1.51 -5.88
C ASP A 2 -29.34 1.06 -7.18
N ILE A 3 -28.09 1.45 -7.37
CA ILE A 3 -27.33 1.20 -8.60
C ILE A 3 -26.09 0.38 -8.26
N ILE A 4 -25.87 -0.70 -9.01
CA ILE A 4 -24.59 -1.42 -9.04
C ILE A 4 -23.91 -1.08 -10.36
N LEU A 5 -22.66 -0.63 -10.28
CA LEU A 5 -21.87 -0.18 -11.42
C LEU A 5 -20.55 -0.96 -11.50
N GLU A 6 -20.29 -1.56 -12.65
CA GLU A 6 -18.95 -2.06 -13.02
C GLU A 6 -18.28 -1.10 -14.01
N PRO A 7 -17.17 -0.42 -13.62
CA PRO A 7 -16.63 0.70 -14.39
C PRO A 7 -15.58 0.32 -15.45
N SER A 8 -15.20 -0.95 -15.52
CA SER A 8 -14.18 -1.49 -16.43
C SER A 8 -14.41 -2.98 -16.66
N ALA A 9 -15.54 -3.28 -17.28
CA ALA A 9 -16.10 -4.63 -17.32
C ALA A 9 -15.32 -5.62 -18.21
N GLY A 10 -14.52 -5.13 -19.17
CA GLY A 10 -13.77 -5.97 -20.11
C GLY A 10 -14.65 -7.01 -20.79
N CYS A 11 -14.39 -8.29 -20.51
CA CYS A 11 -15.15 -9.44 -21.02
C CYS A 11 -16.41 -9.80 -20.20
N GLY A 12 -16.74 -9.01 -19.17
CA GLY A 12 -17.97 -9.13 -18.38
C GLY A 12 -17.98 -10.30 -17.38
N ASN A 13 -16.82 -10.84 -17.00
CA ASN A 13 -16.76 -11.97 -16.07
C ASN A 13 -17.28 -11.63 -14.67
N ILE A 14 -17.07 -10.40 -14.19
CA ILE A 14 -17.68 -9.93 -12.95
C ILE A 14 -19.15 -9.58 -13.21
N SER A 15 -19.47 -8.91 -14.33
CA SER A 15 -20.84 -8.51 -14.71
C SER A 15 -21.82 -9.68 -14.68
N LYS A 16 -21.41 -10.87 -15.15
CA LYS A 16 -22.21 -12.11 -15.13
C LYS A 16 -22.59 -12.59 -13.72
N CYS A 17 -21.88 -12.14 -12.69
CA CYS A 17 -22.14 -12.46 -11.30
C CYS A 17 -22.96 -11.36 -10.58
N LEU A 18 -23.25 -10.25 -11.25
CA LEU A 18 -24.04 -9.14 -10.71
C LEU A 18 -25.52 -9.31 -11.08
N PRO A 19 -26.45 -8.63 -10.38
CA PRO A 19 -27.86 -8.56 -10.77
C PRO A 19 -28.05 -8.07 -12.21
N GLU A 20 -29.13 -8.50 -12.86
CA GLU A 20 -29.43 -8.17 -14.27
C GLU A 20 -29.54 -6.66 -14.55
N ASP A 21 -29.89 -5.86 -13.54
CA ASP A 21 -30.01 -4.40 -13.62
C ASP A 21 -28.71 -3.65 -13.30
N ALA A 22 -27.60 -4.36 -13.09
CA ALA A 22 -26.29 -3.75 -12.92
C ALA A 22 -25.82 -3.08 -14.21
N VAL A 23 -25.25 -1.88 -14.07
CA VAL A 23 -24.68 -1.12 -15.18
C VAL A 23 -23.23 -1.56 -15.36
N SER A 24 -22.89 -2.06 -16.54
CA SER A 24 -21.52 -2.47 -16.87
C SER A 24 -20.97 -1.59 -17.98
N ILE A 25 -19.80 -1.00 -17.76
CA ILE A 25 -19.16 -0.05 -18.67
C ILE A 25 -17.74 -0.49 -18.95
N ASP A 26 -17.30 -0.33 -20.20
CA ASP A 26 -15.89 -0.43 -20.55
C ASP A 26 -15.54 0.53 -21.70
N LEU A 27 -14.28 0.95 -21.79
CA LEU A 27 -13.79 1.76 -22.91
C LEU A 27 -13.75 0.96 -24.21
N VAL A 28 -13.43 -0.34 -24.11
CA VAL A 28 -13.36 -1.30 -25.23
C VAL A 28 -13.98 -2.62 -24.75
N PRO A 29 -15.32 -2.74 -24.73
CA PRO A 29 -15.98 -3.93 -24.21
C PRO A 29 -15.68 -5.17 -25.07
N GLU A 30 -15.44 -6.30 -24.41
CA GLU A 30 -15.20 -7.61 -25.04
C GLU A 30 -16.39 -8.59 -24.83
N GLY A 31 -17.39 -8.18 -24.05
CA GLY A 31 -18.58 -8.97 -23.74
C GLY A 31 -19.88 -8.26 -24.11
N ASP A 32 -20.94 -9.06 -24.28
CA ASP A 32 -22.28 -8.56 -24.58
C ASP A 32 -22.91 -7.83 -23.38
N GLY A 33 -23.77 -6.84 -23.67
CA GLY A 33 -24.50 -6.09 -22.63
C GLY A 33 -23.66 -5.04 -21.88
N ILE A 34 -22.38 -4.86 -22.26
CA ILE A 34 -21.49 -3.85 -21.69
C ILE A 34 -21.57 -2.57 -22.52
N ILE A 35 -21.79 -1.44 -21.85
CA ILE A 35 -21.86 -0.12 -22.47
C ILE A 35 -20.45 0.34 -22.83
N GLN A 36 -20.21 0.65 -24.11
CA GLN A 36 -18.95 1.25 -24.54
C GLN A 36 -18.89 2.74 -24.15
N GLN A 37 -18.12 3.08 -23.13
CA GLN A 37 -17.97 4.46 -22.64
C GLN A 37 -16.69 4.61 -21.80
N ASP A 38 -16.05 5.79 -21.87
CA ASP A 38 -14.99 6.14 -20.92
C ASP A 38 -15.61 6.37 -19.52
N PHE A 39 -15.19 5.57 -18.55
CA PHE A 39 -15.65 5.69 -17.17
C PHE A 39 -15.40 7.08 -16.58
N PHE A 40 -14.31 7.76 -16.96
CA PHE A 40 -14.01 9.09 -16.43
C PHE A 40 -14.98 10.17 -16.91
N ASP A 41 -15.70 9.91 -18.00
CA ASP A 41 -16.78 10.75 -18.51
C ASP A 41 -18.16 10.26 -18.05
N TYR A 42 -18.24 9.10 -17.40
CA TYR A 42 -19.49 8.56 -16.87
C TYR A 42 -19.92 9.24 -15.58
N PHE A 43 -21.20 9.62 -15.55
CA PHE A 43 -21.95 10.01 -14.36
C PHE A 43 -23.34 9.37 -14.40
N PRO A 44 -23.83 8.80 -13.29
CA PRO A 44 -25.18 8.24 -13.22
C PRO A 44 -26.24 9.31 -13.52
N VAL A 45 -27.14 9.03 -14.47
CA VAL A 45 -28.20 9.98 -14.87
C VAL A 45 -29.14 10.27 -13.70
N GLY A 46 -29.44 11.55 -13.48
CA GLY A 46 -30.38 12.01 -12.45
C GLY A 46 -29.81 12.04 -11.04
N LEU A 47 -28.49 11.86 -10.89
CA LEU A 47 -27.77 12.06 -9.64
C LEU A 47 -26.77 13.19 -9.86
N GLU A 48 -26.96 14.29 -9.12
CA GLU A 48 -25.90 15.28 -8.94
C GLU A 48 -24.73 14.63 -8.18
N PRO A 49 -23.51 15.20 -8.27
CA PRO A 49 -22.39 14.77 -7.43
C PRO A 49 -22.85 14.64 -5.97
N TYR A 50 -22.26 13.69 -5.25
CA TYR A 50 -22.56 13.51 -3.83
C TYR A 50 -22.45 14.87 -3.10
N ASP A 51 -23.59 15.33 -2.59
CA ASP A 51 -23.74 16.48 -1.71
C ASP A 51 -24.47 15.99 -0.45
N GLU A 52 -23.99 16.40 0.72
CA GLU A 52 -24.63 16.05 1.99
C GLU A 52 -26.07 16.59 2.07
N GLU A 53 -26.36 17.72 1.41
CA GLU A 53 -27.73 18.25 1.30
C GLU A 53 -28.65 17.34 0.45
N ASN A 54 -28.06 16.62 -0.52
CA ASN A 54 -28.80 15.71 -1.40
C ASN A 54 -29.23 14.40 -0.72
N LEU A 55 -28.69 14.06 0.45
CA LEU A 55 -29.10 12.87 1.24
C LEU A 55 -30.52 12.94 1.79
N PHE A 56 -31.06 14.14 2.02
CA PHE A 56 -32.42 14.34 2.54
C PHE A 56 -33.49 14.41 1.43
N HIS A 57 -33.09 14.34 0.17
CA HIS A 57 -34.02 14.23 -0.95
C HIS A 57 -34.58 12.80 -1.04
N LYS A 58 -35.91 12.69 -1.09
CA LYS A 58 -36.68 11.42 -1.13
C LYS A 58 -36.29 10.42 -2.23
N ASN A 59 -35.42 10.78 -3.16
CA ASN A 59 -35.03 9.99 -4.34
C ASN A 59 -33.52 9.69 -4.42
N TYR A 60 -32.75 9.90 -3.34
CA TYR A 60 -31.33 9.54 -3.33
C TYR A 60 -31.16 8.03 -3.57
N LYS A 61 -30.43 7.66 -4.64
CA LYS A 61 -30.09 6.27 -4.96
C LYS A 61 -28.72 5.96 -4.41
N LYS A 62 -28.58 4.87 -3.66
CA LYS A 62 -27.27 4.39 -3.22
C LYS A 62 -26.56 3.75 -4.40
N ILE A 63 -25.25 3.95 -4.49
CA ILE A 63 -24.45 3.38 -5.56
C ILE A 63 -23.31 2.56 -4.99
N LEU A 64 -23.19 1.33 -5.48
CA LEU A 64 -22.01 0.48 -5.34
C LEU A 64 -21.26 0.47 -6.66
N THR A 65 -20.02 0.95 -6.66
CA THR A 65 -19.10 0.70 -7.78
C THR A 65 -18.23 -0.52 -7.45
N ILE A 66 -18.30 -1.57 -8.26
CA ILE A 66 -17.60 -2.85 -8.04
C ILE A 66 -16.83 -3.27 -9.28
N GLY A 67 -15.62 -3.82 -9.14
CA GLY A 67 -14.90 -4.34 -10.31
C GLY A 67 -13.39 -4.51 -10.11
N ASN A 68 -12.70 -4.76 -11.23
CA ASN A 68 -11.25 -4.88 -11.30
C ASN A 68 -10.68 -3.74 -12.17
N PRO A 69 -10.48 -2.52 -11.62
CA PRO A 69 -10.02 -1.39 -12.41
C PRO A 69 -8.61 -1.62 -12.97
N PRO A 70 -8.28 -1.06 -14.14
CA PRO A 70 -6.93 -1.15 -14.67
C PRO A 70 -5.93 -0.47 -13.72
N PHE A 71 -4.84 -1.16 -13.37
CA PHE A 71 -3.93 -0.70 -12.31
C PHE A 71 -3.06 0.51 -12.73
N GLY A 72 -2.74 0.61 -14.02
CA GLY A 72 -1.82 1.61 -14.55
C GLY A 72 -0.34 1.28 -14.30
N ARG A 73 0.56 2.04 -14.94
CA ARG A 73 2.02 1.87 -14.80
C ARG A 73 2.52 2.67 -13.59
N GLY A 74 3.24 2.00 -12.69
CA GLY A 74 3.90 2.64 -11.55
C GLY A 74 3.54 1.99 -10.21
N TYR A 75 4.44 2.18 -9.24
CA TYR A 75 4.40 1.50 -7.94
C TYR A 75 3.16 1.80 -7.09
N LEU A 76 2.52 2.96 -7.28
CA LEU A 76 1.36 3.40 -6.51
C LEU A 76 0.02 3.17 -7.23
N ASN A 77 0.01 2.43 -8.34
CA ASN A 77 -1.20 2.08 -9.11
C ASN A 77 -2.07 3.31 -9.47
N PRO A 78 -1.49 4.32 -10.15
CA PRO A 78 -2.12 5.62 -10.31
C PRO A 78 -3.45 5.59 -11.08
N LEU A 79 -3.66 4.60 -11.96
CA LEU A 79 -4.92 4.50 -12.70
C LEU A 79 -6.05 3.94 -11.82
N ALA A 80 -5.79 2.90 -11.03
CA ALA A 80 -6.76 2.39 -10.06
C ALA A 80 -7.12 3.46 -9.00
N VAL A 81 -6.15 4.28 -8.57
CA VAL A 81 -6.41 5.44 -7.69
C VAL A 81 -7.34 6.46 -8.37
N LYS A 82 -7.16 6.75 -9.66
CA LYS A 82 -8.06 7.64 -10.41
C LYS A 82 -9.46 7.05 -10.53
N PHE A 83 -9.59 5.76 -10.84
CA PHE A 83 -10.88 5.06 -10.87
C PHE A 83 -11.60 5.17 -9.53
N PHE A 84 -10.89 4.92 -8.42
CA PHE A 84 -11.44 5.05 -7.08
C PHE A 84 -11.96 6.46 -6.82
N ASN A 85 -11.15 7.49 -7.11
CA ASN A 85 -11.53 8.87 -6.86
C ASN A 85 -12.67 9.36 -7.76
N HIS A 86 -12.78 8.83 -8.97
CA HIS A 86 -13.92 9.11 -9.84
C HIS A 86 -15.20 8.44 -9.32
N ALA A 87 -15.14 7.16 -8.96
CA ALA A 87 -16.24 6.45 -8.32
C ALA A 87 -16.69 7.14 -7.03
N ALA A 88 -15.74 7.70 -6.26
CA ALA A 88 -15.97 8.45 -5.04
C ALA A 88 -16.71 9.79 -5.25
N LYS A 89 -17.03 10.20 -6.47
CA LYS A 89 -17.91 11.36 -6.73
C LYS A 89 -19.39 11.04 -6.52
N PHE A 90 -19.80 9.78 -6.65
CA PHE A 90 -21.22 9.38 -6.63
C PHE A 90 -21.50 8.09 -5.83
N SER A 91 -20.48 7.30 -5.49
CA SER A 91 -20.67 6.01 -4.80
C SER A 91 -20.85 6.14 -3.29
N GLU A 92 -21.70 5.31 -2.69
CA GLU A 92 -21.70 5.07 -1.24
C GLU A 92 -20.69 3.96 -0.89
N TYR A 93 -20.54 2.97 -1.79
CA TYR A 93 -19.60 1.87 -1.65
C TYR A 93 -18.72 1.72 -2.89
N ILE A 94 -17.45 1.38 -2.67
CA ILE A 94 -16.49 1.06 -3.73
C ILE A 94 -15.84 -0.28 -3.37
N ALA A 95 -16.04 -1.30 -4.20
CA ALA A 95 -15.51 -2.65 -4.02
C ALA A 95 -14.56 -3.00 -5.17
N PHE A 96 -13.24 -2.86 -4.96
CA PHE A 96 -12.27 -3.09 -6.02
C PHE A 96 -11.30 -4.23 -5.75
N ILE A 97 -11.01 -4.99 -6.81
CA ILE A 97 -9.83 -5.84 -6.89
C ILE A 97 -8.65 -4.95 -7.28
N VAL A 98 -7.64 -4.87 -6.42
CA VAL A 98 -6.49 -3.96 -6.57
C VAL A 98 -5.20 -4.67 -6.19
N PRO A 99 -4.02 -4.19 -6.63
CA PRO A 99 -2.75 -4.80 -6.25
C PRO A 99 -2.54 -4.81 -4.74
N LEU A 100 -1.87 -5.85 -4.24
CA LEU A 100 -1.62 -6.07 -2.81
C LEU A 100 -0.95 -4.88 -2.11
N LYS A 101 -0.33 -3.98 -2.89
CA LYS A 101 0.25 -2.75 -2.38
C LYS A 101 -0.76 -1.87 -1.63
N TRP A 102 -2.05 -1.93 -1.97
CA TRP A 102 -3.10 -1.19 -1.29
C TRP A 102 -3.19 -1.55 0.21
N THR A 103 -2.92 -2.79 0.61
CA THR A 103 -3.02 -3.20 2.03
C THR A 103 -1.96 -2.61 2.95
N SER A 104 -0.87 -2.05 2.40
CA SER A 104 0.33 -1.68 3.18
C SER A 104 0.84 -0.26 2.92
N SER A 105 0.19 0.51 2.06
CA SER A 105 0.74 1.75 1.52
C SER A 105 0.00 2.99 2.00
N TRP A 106 0.52 3.62 3.07
CA TRP A 106 0.05 4.93 3.52
C TRP A 106 0.04 5.98 2.39
N LYS A 107 1.11 6.05 1.58
CA LYS A 107 1.21 7.00 0.45
C LYS A 107 0.11 6.77 -0.60
N LEU A 108 -0.36 5.54 -0.75
CA LEU A 108 -1.46 5.22 -1.67
C LEU A 108 -2.78 5.65 -1.05
N HIS A 109 -3.06 5.24 0.19
CA HIS A 109 -4.29 5.60 0.90
C HIS A 109 -4.49 7.12 1.04
N ARG A 110 -3.39 7.88 1.15
CA ARG A 110 -3.43 9.35 1.15
C ARG A 110 -3.90 9.96 -0.18
N GLN A 111 -3.82 9.22 -1.29
CA GLN A 111 -4.31 9.69 -2.60
C GLN A 111 -5.78 9.35 -2.84
N LEU A 112 -6.38 8.48 -2.03
CA LEU A 112 -7.79 8.11 -2.13
C LEU A 112 -8.66 9.18 -1.48
N ASN A 113 -9.88 9.37 -1.98
CA ASN A 113 -10.85 10.32 -1.43
C ASN A 113 -10.99 10.14 0.09
N GLU A 114 -10.80 11.21 0.85
CA GLU A 114 -10.71 11.17 2.32
C GLU A 114 -12.02 10.77 3.01
N ASN A 115 -13.16 10.98 2.34
CA ASN A 115 -14.49 10.66 2.85
C ASN A 115 -14.82 9.17 2.78
N PHE A 116 -13.83 8.27 2.75
CA PHE A 116 -14.06 6.83 2.68
C PHE A 116 -13.23 6.08 3.73
N SER A 117 -13.88 5.12 4.39
CA SER A 117 -13.25 4.15 5.29
C SER A 117 -13.09 2.81 4.58
N CYS A 118 -11.94 2.15 4.73
CA CYS A 118 -11.73 0.80 4.20
C CYS A 118 -12.28 -0.19 5.21
N VAL A 119 -13.46 -0.77 4.96
CA VAL A 119 -14.17 -1.60 5.94
C VAL A 119 -13.84 -3.08 5.81
N TYR A 120 -13.21 -3.48 4.71
CA TYR A 120 -12.81 -4.87 4.47
C TYR A 120 -11.67 -4.96 3.47
N SER A 121 -10.77 -5.92 3.68
CA SER A 121 -9.65 -6.22 2.78
C SER A 121 -9.29 -7.70 2.88
N GLU A 122 -9.22 -8.39 1.75
CA GLU A 122 -8.84 -9.82 1.68
C GLU A 122 -7.86 -10.07 0.53
N HIS A 123 -6.84 -10.90 0.79
CA HIS A 123 -5.90 -11.32 -0.25
C HIS A 123 -6.57 -12.28 -1.22
N LEU A 124 -6.40 -12.05 -2.52
CA LEU A 124 -6.88 -13.02 -3.50
C LEU A 124 -6.04 -14.31 -3.46
N PRO A 125 -6.66 -15.47 -3.74
CA PRO A 125 -5.94 -16.71 -3.97
C PRO A 125 -4.87 -16.59 -5.07
N LYS A 126 -3.98 -17.58 -5.14
CA LYS A 126 -3.08 -17.69 -6.29
C LYS A 126 -3.90 -17.95 -7.56
N ASP A 127 -3.36 -17.54 -8.69
CA ASP A 127 -3.92 -17.85 -10.01
C ASP A 127 -5.35 -17.33 -10.26
N SER A 128 -5.76 -16.27 -9.57
CA SER A 128 -7.07 -15.61 -9.75
C SER A 128 -7.24 -14.81 -11.05
N PHE A 129 -6.22 -14.76 -11.92
CA PHE A 129 -6.26 -14.03 -13.18
C PHE A 129 -5.90 -14.95 -14.35
N LEU A 130 -6.42 -14.61 -15.53
CA LEU A 130 -6.02 -15.25 -16.79
C LEU A 130 -5.24 -14.23 -17.63
N LEU A 131 -4.15 -14.70 -18.24
CA LEU A 131 -3.42 -14.01 -19.30
C LEU A 131 -3.36 -14.94 -20.49
N ASP A 132 -3.94 -14.52 -21.63
CA ASP A 132 -4.05 -15.34 -22.84
C ASP A 132 -4.66 -16.73 -22.58
N GLY A 133 -5.70 -16.77 -21.74
CA GLY A 133 -6.42 -18.00 -21.35
C GLY A 133 -5.66 -18.91 -20.37
N LYS A 134 -4.46 -18.52 -19.90
CA LYS A 134 -3.68 -19.29 -18.94
C LYS A 134 -3.70 -18.64 -17.56
N PRO A 135 -3.70 -19.43 -16.47
CA PRO A 135 -3.58 -18.90 -15.13
C PRO A 135 -2.32 -18.02 -14.98
N TYR A 136 -2.50 -16.83 -14.45
CA TYR A 136 -1.46 -15.83 -14.26
C TYR A 136 -1.50 -15.27 -12.84
N HIS A 137 -0.37 -15.36 -12.15
CA HIS A 137 -0.32 -14.92 -10.76
C HIS A 137 -0.01 -13.41 -10.67
N VAL A 138 -1.02 -12.66 -10.24
CA VAL A 138 -0.86 -11.27 -9.79
C VAL A 138 -1.24 -11.19 -8.33
N LYS A 139 -0.36 -10.60 -7.50
CA LYS A 139 -0.64 -10.38 -6.08
C LYS A 139 -1.64 -9.22 -5.95
N CYS A 140 -2.89 -9.57 -5.73
CA CYS A 140 -3.99 -8.62 -5.52
C CYS A 140 -4.75 -8.91 -4.23
N CYS A 141 -5.54 -7.94 -3.81
CA CYS A 141 -6.55 -8.05 -2.78
C CYS A 141 -7.88 -7.49 -3.29
N GLN A 142 -8.98 -7.94 -2.69
CA GLN A 142 -10.26 -7.24 -2.77
C GLN A 142 -10.38 -6.29 -1.58
N GLN A 143 -10.87 -5.07 -1.81
CA GLN A 143 -11.16 -4.12 -0.75
C GLN A 143 -12.56 -3.54 -0.91
N LEU A 144 -13.26 -3.39 0.21
CA LEU A 144 -14.53 -2.67 0.30
C LEU A 144 -14.32 -1.37 1.05
N TRP A 145 -14.70 -0.27 0.40
CA TRP A 145 -14.63 1.07 0.95
C TRP A 145 -16.04 1.63 1.07
N LYS A 146 -16.35 2.23 2.21
CA LYS A 146 -17.65 2.84 2.50
C LYS A 146 -17.47 4.32 2.77
N ARG A 147 -18.31 5.15 2.16
CA ARG A 147 -18.30 6.60 2.37
C ARG A 147 -18.64 6.96 3.81
N GLY A 148 -17.87 7.85 4.41
CA GLY A 148 -17.97 8.30 5.80
C GLY A 148 -16.96 7.61 6.70
N ASN A 149 -17.09 7.88 8.01
CA ASN A 149 -16.28 7.26 9.04
C ASN A 149 -16.96 5.99 9.58
N HIS A 150 -16.38 4.82 9.34
CA HIS A 150 -16.97 3.52 9.69
C HIS A 150 -15.94 2.60 10.30
N GLU A 151 -16.36 1.80 11.29
CA GLU A 151 -15.52 0.77 11.91
C GLU A 151 -15.94 -0.65 11.47
N PRO A 152 -14.98 -1.57 11.27
CA PRO A 152 -13.53 -1.35 11.36
C PRO A 152 -13.01 -0.46 10.22
N ASN A 153 -12.04 0.43 10.50
CA ASN A 153 -11.37 1.22 9.47
C ASN A 153 -9.94 0.74 9.20
N LEU A 154 -9.75 -0.07 8.16
CA LEU A 154 -8.45 -0.56 7.68
C LEU A 154 -7.65 0.50 6.91
N ARG A 155 -8.17 1.73 6.77
CA ARG A 155 -7.44 2.81 6.11
C ARG A 155 -6.24 3.22 6.95
N ILE A 156 -5.04 3.09 6.39
CA ILE A 156 -3.81 3.67 6.96
C ILE A 156 -3.86 5.21 6.90
N LEU A 157 -4.20 5.84 8.02
CA LEU A 157 -4.30 7.30 8.16
C LEU A 157 -2.94 7.93 8.50
N ASP A 158 -2.21 7.31 9.42
CA ASP A 158 -0.97 7.86 9.94
C ASP A 158 0.22 7.54 9.07
N ARG A 159 1.09 8.53 8.92
CA ARG A 159 2.37 8.36 8.25
C ARG A 159 3.23 7.40 9.09
N PRO A 160 3.71 6.28 8.52
CA PRO A 160 4.63 5.41 9.22
C PRO A 160 5.89 6.17 9.64
N LYS A 161 6.38 5.90 10.86
CA LYS A 161 7.59 6.54 11.40
C LYS A 161 8.77 6.32 10.46
N THR A 162 9.56 7.37 10.23
CA THR A 162 10.81 7.28 9.44
C THR A 162 12.03 7.78 10.21
N VAL A 163 11.84 8.11 11.48
CA VAL A 163 12.83 8.56 12.46
C VAL A 163 12.56 7.85 13.79
N HIS A 164 13.59 7.71 14.62
CA HIS A 164 13.48 7.09 15.93
C HIS A 164 14.39 7.83 16.91
N GLU A 165 14.01 7.92 18.19
CA GLU A 165 14.77 8.66 19.21
C GLU A 165 16.12 8.02 19.55
N ASP A 166 16.17 6.69 19.55
CA ASP A 166 17.38 5.92 19.88
C ASP A 166 18.51 6.06 18.86
N PHE A 167 18.27 6.54 17.63
CA PHE A 167 19.31 6.60 16.60
C PHE A 167 19.01 7.54 15.42
N ASP A 168 20.06 8.10 14.82
CA ASP A 168 19.95 8.66 13.47
C ASP A 168 19.96 7.54 12.42
N LEU A 169 19.21 7.75 11.34
CA LEU A 169 19.05 6.78 10.27
C LEU A 169 19.21 7.41 8.89
N PHE A 170 20.06 6.83 8.04
CA PHE A 170 20.15 7.17 6.63
C PHE A 170 20.03 5.94 5.73
N LEU A 171 19.22 6.03 4.67
CA LEU A 171 19.09 4.97 3.67
C LEU A 171 19.90 5.36 2.44
N THR A 172 20.90 4.55 2.09
CA THR A 172 21.93 4.93 1.11
C THR A 172 21.44 5.07 -0.34
N CYS A 173 20.26 4.53 -0.66
CA CYS A 173 19.58 4.78 -1.94
C CYS A 173 18.77 6.08 -1.99
N ASP A 174 18.58 6.80 -0.87
CA ASP A 174 17.84 8.07 -0.85
C ASP A 174 18.54 9.10 -1.76
N ASN A 175 17.81 9.60 -2.75
CA ASN A 175 18.31 10.64 -3.65
C ASN A 175 18.08 12.05 -3.08
N VAL A 176 18.85 12.41 -2.06
CA VAL A 176 18.74 13.70 -1.34
C VAL A 176 20.09 14.42 -1.25
N LYS A 177 20.09 15.75 -1.09
CA LYS A 177 21.33 16.57 -0.99
C LYS A 177 22.30 16.07 0.08
N LYS A 178 21.79 15.60 1.23
CA LYS A 178 22.57 15.03 2.34
C LYS A 178 23.38 13.79 1.92
N ARG A 179 23.04 13.11 0.82
CA ARG A 179 23.79 11.94 0.32
C ARG A 179 25.26 12.27 0.07
N VAL A 180 25.57 13.46 -0.45
CA VAL A 180 26.96 13.86 -0.73
C VAL A 180 27.80 13.94 0.55
N SER A 181 27.25 14.49 1.64
CA SER A 181 27.97 14.54 2.91
C SER A 181 28.07 13.18 3.57
N VAL A 182 27.01 12.36 3.49
CA VAL A 182 27.02 10.99 4.03
C VAL A 182 28.08 10.12 3.35
N ARG A 183 28.26 10.23 2.04
CA ARG A 183 29.33 9.52 1.32
C ARG A 183 30.72 9.86 1.85
N LYS A 184 30.97 11.15 2.07
CA LYS A 184 32.22 11.61 2.71
C LYS A 184 32.40 11.05 4.12
N GLN A 185 31.31 10.97 4.91
CA GLN A 185 31.32 10.38 6.25
C GLN A 185 31.68 8.90 6.22
N ILE A 186 31.10 8.11 5.29
CA ILE A 186 31.47 6.69 5.10
C ILE A 186 32.96 6.58 4.77
N LYS A 187 33.43 7.34 3.77
CA LYS A 187 34.84 7.30 3.32
C LYS A 187 35.84 7.60 4.44
N LYS A 188 35.48 8.53 5.33
CA LYS A 188 36.33 8.92 6.45
C LYS A 188 36.10 8.10 7.71
N ASN A 189 35.14 7.17 7.70
CA ASN A 189 34.67 6.43 8.87
C ASN A 189 34.27 7.37 10.02
N GLU A 190 33.51 8.41 9.69
CA GLU A 190 33.08 9.48 10.62
C GLU A 190 31.57 9.41 10.88
N TYR A 191 31.17 9.90 12.06
CA TYR A 191 29.79 10.08 12.52
C TYR A 191 29.03 8.77 12.77
N TRP A 192 28.77 7.96 11.75
CA TRP A 192 28.00 6.72 11.86
C TRP A 192 28.70 5.69 12.76
N ASP A 193 27.96 4.75 13.34
CA ASP A 193 28.53 3.69 14.19
C ASP A 193 28.60 2.33 13.48
N PHE A 194 27.57 1.97 12.71
CA PHE A 194 27.50 0.72 11.96
C PHE A 194 26.53 0.84 10.78
N GLY A 195 26.52 -0.17 9.90
CA GLY A 195 25.52 -0.29 8.85
C GLY A 195 24.67 -1.55 8.97
N LEU A 196 23.62 -1.58 8.17
CA LEU A 196 22.74 -2.73 7.99
C LEU A 196 22.49 -2.90 6.50
N LYS A 197 22.99 -4.00 5.92
CA LYS A 197 22.68 -4.36 4.54
C LYS A 197 21.21 -4.77 4.46
N TYR A 198 20.44 -4.11 3.59
CA TYR A 198 18.99 -4.29 3.51
C TYR A 198 18.53 -5.07 2.27
N TRP A 199 19.46 -5.40 1.37
CA TRP A 199 19.20 -6.11 0.12
C TRP A 199 20.18 -7.27 -0.06
N GLY A 200 19.65 -8.45 -0.40
CA GLY A 200 20.45 -9.68 -0.51
C GLY A 200 20.69 -10.31 0.86
N LYS A 201 21.96 -10.60 1.21
CA LYS A 201 22.31 -11.11 2.54
C LYS A 201 22.15 -9.99 3.58
N ILE A 202 20.99 -9.95 4.22
CA ILE A 202 20.64 -8.94 5.22
C ILE A 202 21.40 -9.21 6.52
N GLY A 203 21.94 -8.15 7.12
CA GLY A 203 22.66 -8.23 8.37
C GLY A 203 23.38 -6.94 8.75
N VAL A 204 23.63 -6.79 10.05
CA VAL A 204 24.48 -5.72 10.59
C VAL A 204 25.92 -5.93 10.09
N CYS A 205 26.60 -4.84 9.74
CA CYS A 205 27.96 -4.84 9.23
C CYS A 205 28.75 -3.64 9.78
N GLU A 206 30.06 -3.79 9.82
CA GLU A 206 30.96 -2.70 10.20
C GLU A 206 31.01 -1.63 9.09
N LEU A 207 31.26 -0.37 9.46
CA LEU A 207 31.29 0.72 8.49
C LEU A 207 32.41 0.60 7.46
N ASN A 208 33.55 0.03 7.86
CA ASN A 208 34.69 -0.20 6.96
C ASN A 208 34.40 -1.24 5.87
N GLU A 209 33.34 -2.04 6.02
CA GLU A 209 32.87 -2.99 5.01
C GLU A 209 31.94 -2.33 3.97
N ILE A 210 31.57 -1.06 4.18
CA ILE A 210 30.60 -0.36 3.35
C ILE A 210 31.30 0.57 2.37
N GLU A 211 31.10 0.31 1.09
CA GLU A 211 31.58 1.20 0.03
C GLU A 211 30.87 2.57 0.07
N GLU A 212 31.65 3.63 -0.13
CA GLU A 212 31.17 5.02 -0.17
C GLU A 212 29.93 5.21 -1.06
N ASN A 213 29.92 4.57 -2.24
CA ASN A 213 28.86 4.79 -3.22
C ASN A 213 27.68 3.84 -3.11
N THR A 214 27.63 2.99 -2.08
CA THR A 214 26.59 1.98 -1.90
C THR A 214 25.17 2.56 -1.98
N THR A 215 24.24 1.70 -2.38
CA THR A 215 22.79 1.95 -2.39
C THR A 215 22.03 0.93 -1.55
N THR A 216 22.71 -0.03 -0.91
CA THR A 216 22.08 -1.24 -0.33
C THR A 216 22.15 -1.31 1.19
N HIS A 217 22.48 -0.20 1.85
CA HIS A 217 22.65 -0.15 3.30
C HIS A 217 21.76 0.92 3.96
N PHE A 218 21.35 0.64 5.18
CA PHE A 218 21.04 1.67 6.17
C PHE A 218 22.31 1.99 6.96
N LEU A 219 22.50 3.25 7.32
CA LEU A 219 23.54 3.72 8.22
C LEU A 219 22.88 4.17 9.52
N ILE A 220 23.47 3.77 10.65
CA ILE A 220 22.90 3.99 11.98
C ILE A 220 23.93 4.70 12.86
N LYS A 221 23.50 5.81 13.49
CA LYS A 221 24.21 6.44 14.61
C LYS A 221 23.41 6.13 15.86
N ALA A 222 23.94 5.31 16.76
CA ALA A 222 23.28 4.99 18.00
C ALA A 222 23.40 6.14 19.01
N HIS A 223 22.28 6.50 19.63
CA HIS A 223 22.25 7.38 20.81
C HIS A 223 22.20 6.59 22.11
N GLN A 224 21.92 5.28 22.01
CA GLN A 224 21.83 4.36 23.14
C GLN A 224 22.72 3.13 22.90
N PRO A 225 23.41 2.60 23.93
CA PRO A 225 24.38 1.51 23.76
C PRO A 225 23.74 0.18 23.32
N PHE A 226 22.45 -0.01 23.57
CA PHE A 226 21.73 -1.25 23.24
C PHE A 226 21.28 -1.34 21.77
N VAL A 227 21.33 -0.24 21.01
CA VAL A 227 20.73 -0.14 19.66
C VAL A 227 21.26 -1.22 18.72
N ARG A 228 22.59 -1.37 18.66
CA ARG A 228 23.25 -2.35 17.80
C ARG A 228 22.80 -3.77 18.14
N LYS A 229 22.78 -4.12 19.43
CA LYS A 229 22.33 -5.43 19.91
C LYS A 229 20.89 -5.72 19.49
N ILE A 230 20.00 -4.73 19.52
CA ILE A 230 18.61 -4.93 19.05
C ILE A 230 18.62 -5.28 17.56
N PHE A 231 19.33 -4.53 16.70
CA PHE A 231 19.42 -4.83 15.27
C PHE A 231 19.99 -6.22 14.97
N GLU A 232 20.96 -6.68 15.75
CA GLU A 232 21.55 -8.02 15.64
C GLU A 232 20.58 -9.14 16.04
N ASN A 233 19.59 -8.85 16.90
CA ASN A 233 18.57 -9.81 17.34
C ASN A 233 17.30 -9.81 16.49
N ILE A 234 17.20 -8.94 15.46
CA ILE A 234 16.03 -8.92 14.58
C ILE A 234 15.99 -10.19 13.72
N GLU A 235 14.89 -10.93 13.80
CA GLU A 235 14.58 -12.02 12.88
C GLU A 235 14.12 -11.47 11.52
N TRP A 236 15.08 -11.03 10.69
CA TRP A 236 14.81 -10.30 9.45
C TRP A 236 13.82 -10.97 8.49
N LYS A 237 13.78 -12.30 8.46
CA LYS A 237 12.83 -13.07 7.62
C LYS A 237 11.36 -12.68 7.84
N LYS A 238 10.99 -12.20 9.04
CA LYS A 238 9.64 -11.71 9.36
C LYS A 238 9.30 -10.38 8.68
N TYR A 239 10.32 -9.59 8.32
CA TYR A 239 10.16 -8.22 7.82
C TYR A 239 10.57 -8.05 6.36
N THR A 240 11.14 -9.09 5.74
CA THR A 240 11.62 -9.02 4.36
C THR A 240 10.56 -9.43 3.36
N HIS A 241 10.62 -8.82 2.18
CA HIS A 241 9.85 -9.25 1.01
C HIS A 241 10.82 -9.74 -0.06
N ASN A 242 10.38 -10.72 -0.85
CA ASN A 242 11.19 -11.24 -1.95
C ASN A 242 10.89 -10.48 -3.24
N MET A 243 11.85 -9.67 -3.70
CA MET A 243 11.82 -8.94 -4.98
C MET A 243 13.00 -9.39 -5.86
N GLY A 244 13.13 -10.71 -6.06
CA GLY A 244 14.30 -11.33 -6.69
C GLY A 244 15.47 -11.57 -5.72
N ALA A 245 15.52 -10.82 -4.62
CA ALA A 245 16.32 -11.08 -3.44
C ALA A 245 15.57 -10.58 -2.18
N GLU A 246 15.98 -11.04 -0.99
CA GLU A 246 15.44 -10.55 0.28
C GLU A 246 15.67 -9.04 0.41
N ASN A 247 14.63 -8.31 0.82
CA ASN A 247 14.65 -6.86 0.91
C ASN A 247 13.80 -6.36 2.10
N ILE A 248 14.41 -5.54 2.98
CA ILE A 248 13.70 -4.88 4.10
C ILE A 248 12.76 -3.78 3.59
N GLY A 249 13.10 -3.10 2.50
CA GLY A 249 12.34 -1.97 1.97
C GLY A 249 12.78 -0.63 2.57
N GLY A 250 11.82 0.18 3.02
CA GLY A 250 12.08 1.55 3.47
C GLY A 250 12.33 1.69 4.98
N LYS A 251 12.70 2.90 5.39
CA LYS A 251 12.99 3.27 6.81
C LYS A 251 11.89 2.87 7.78
N SER A 252 10.62 2.98 7.37
CA SER A 252 9.50 2.66 8.26
C SER A 252 9.40 1.18 8.61
N ASN A 253 9.76 0.28 7.69
CA ASN A 253 9.76 -1.14 7.99
C ASN A 253 10.93 -1.52 8.91
N LEU A 254 12.09 -0.87 8.74
CA LEU A 254 13.23 -1.03 9.64
C LEU A 254 12.89 -0.56 11.06
N ILE A 255 12.25 0.60 11.20
CA ILE A 255 11.86 1.13 12.52
C ILE A 255 10.84 0.22 13.18
N ARG A 256 9.84 -0.28 12.44
CA ARG A 256 8.88 -1.26 12.96
C ARG A 256 9.58 -2.52 13.48
N ALA A 257 10.50 -3.09 12.69
CA ALA A 257 11.25 -4.27 13.10
C ALA A 257 12.08 -4.03 14.37
N TYR A 258 12.68 -2.84 14.48
CA TYR A 258 13.42 -2.41 15.67
C TYR A 258 12.51 -2.26 16.90
N GLU A 259 11.39 -1.54 16.79
CA GLU A 259 10.45 -1.30 17.90
C GLU A 259 9.85 -2.61 18.42
N GLU A 260 9.41 -3.51 17.53
CA GLU A 260 8.88 -4.83 17.90
C GLU A 260 9.94 -5.70 18.58
N THR A 261 11.17 -5.71 18.07
CA THR A 261 12.26 -6.50 18.68
C THR A 261 12.68 -5.92 20.03
N LYS A 262 12.77 -4.58 20.15
CA LYS A 262 13.04 -3.88 21.42
C LYS A 262 11.99 -4.26 22.47
N TYR A 263 10.72 -4.20 22.10
CA TYR A 263 9.61 -4.53 22.99
C TYR A 263 9.66 -5.99 23.46
N ASN A 264 9.88 -6.94 22.55
CA ASN A 264 9.98 -8.36 22.88
C ASN A 264 11.15 -8.67 23.83
N LEU A 265 12.32 -8.07 23.59
CA LEU A 265 13.49 -8.25 24.46
C LEU A 265 13.26 -7.64 25.85
N LEU A 266 12.55 -6.51 25.93
CA LEU A 266 12.14 -5.93 27.22
C LEU A 266 11.20 -6.88 27.95
N ILE A 267 10.16 -7.41 27.31
CA ILE A 267 9.26 -8.37 27.96
C ILE A 267 10.01 -9.59 28.49
N GLN A 268 10.94 -10.15 27.71
CA GLN A 268 11.74 -11.29 28.15
C GLN A 268 12.54 -10.98 29.41
N GLN A 269 13.17 -9.80 29.48
CA GLN A 269 13.85 -9.36 30.69
C GLN A 269 12.92 -9.24 31.91
N TRP A 270 11.66 -8.82 31.70
CA TRP A 270 10.68 -8.72 32.79
C TRP A 270 10.16 -10.09 33.25
N LEU A 271 9.99 -11.04 32.33
CA LEU A 271 9.57 -12.41 32.66
C LEU A 271 10.68 -13.24 33.33
N GLU A 272 11.94 -12.83 33.16
CA GLU A 272 13.11 -13.41 33.82
C GLU A 272 13.43 -12.77 35.18
N LEU A 273 12.68 -11.73 35.60
CA LEU A 273 12.79 -11.20 36.96
C LEU A 273 12.11 -12.17 37.95
N PRO A 274 12.79 -12.52 39.06
CA PRO A 274 12.28 -13.47 40.06
C PRO A 274 11.03 -13.00 40.80
#